data_AF-A0A8I1PN33-F1
#
_entry.id   AF-A0A8I1PN33-F1
#
_cell.length_a   1.000
_cell.length_b   1.000
_cell.length_c   1.000
_cell.angle_alpha   90.00
_cell.angle_beta   90.00
_cell.angle_gamma   90.00
#
_symmetry.space_group_name_H-M   'P 1'
#
loop_
_entity.id
_entity.type
_entity.pdbx_description
1 polymer ?
#
loop_
_entity_poly.entity_id
_entity_poly.type
_entity_poly.pdbx_seq_one_letter_code
_entity_poly.pdbx_strand_id
1 'polypeptide(L)'
;MTVAKMSRRGCLAMLLVLMGGCSSKPIIQTRVVEKPIAVPCRIGMPPECKSTYAVDRVSPGDDALTINRALRAEIEERWACETKLRAALAGCNIPPFSPTH
;
A
#
# COMPACT_ATOMS: atom_id res chain seq x y z
N MET A 1 -24.22 14.96 57.77
CA MET A 1 -23.75 15.96 56.79
C MET A 1 -23.34 17.21 57.55
N THR A 2 -22.04 17.34 57.85
CA THR A 2 -21.48 18.49 58.58
C THR A 2 -21.22 19.63 57.61
N VAL A 3 -21.95 20.73 57.75
CA VAL A 3 -21.70 21.96 57.00
C VAL A 3 -20.47 22.63 57.61
N ALA A 4 -19.33 22.59 56.90
CA ALA A 4 -18.11 23.25 57.31
C ALA A 4 -18.35 24.77 57.39
N LYS A 5 -18.02 25.39 58.53
CA LYS A 5 -18.09 26.84 58.75
C LYS A 5 -16.92 27.49 58.00
N MET A 6 -17.08 27.64 56.68
CA MET A 6 -16.04 28.13 55.78
C MET A 6 -15.81 29.62 56.00
N SER A 7 -14.60 29.97 56.47
CA SER A 7 -14.16 31.36 56.66
C SER A 7 -14.36 32.19 55.38
N ARG A 8 -14.83 33.45 55.52
CA ARG A 8 -15.00 34.40 54.39
C ARG A 8 -13.74 34.51 53.53
N ARG A 9 -12.54 34.39 54.13
CA ARG A 9 -11.25 34.40 53.41
C ARG A 9 -11.01 33.11 52.61
N GLY A 10 -11.46 31.96 53.12
CA GLY A 10 -11.38 30.66 52.43
C GLY A 10 -12.33 30.57 51.24
N CYS A 11 -13.53 31.14 51.36
CA CYS A 11 -14.51 31.19 50.27
C CYS A 11 -14.01 32.02 49.07
N LEU A 12 -13.34 33.15 49.35
CA LEU A 12 -12.77 34.03 48.34
C LEU A 12 -11.59 33.38 47.59
N ALA A 13 -10.74 32.63 48.30
CA ALA A 13 -9.66 31.87 47.69
C ALA A 13 -10.19 30.74 46.76
N MET A 14 -11.26 30.06 47.17
CA MET A 14 -11.87 28.99 46.38
C MET A 14 -12.52 29.53 45.09
N LEU A 15 -13.17 30.70 45.17
CA LEU A 15 -13.76 31.38 44.02
C LEU A 15 -12.70 31.79 42.98
N LEU A 16 -11.54 32.26 43.44
CA LEU A 16 -10.44 32.66 42.55
C LEU A 16 -9.82 31.47 41.80
N VAL A 17 -9.73 30.29 42.44
CA VAL A 17 -9.26 29.06 41.79
C VAL A 17 -10.26 28.54 40.75
N LEU A 18 -11.56 28.61 41.05
CA LEU A 18 -12.63 28.19 40.13
C LEU A 18 -12.74 29.09 38.88
N MET A 19 -12.34 30.36 38.98
CA MET A 19 -12.36 31.32 37.86
C MET A 19 -11.08 31.35 37.02
N GLY A 20 -10.01 30.64 37.44
CA GLY A 20 -8.73 30.61 36.73
C GLY A 20 -8.70 29.81 35.42
N GLY A 21 -9.81 29.15 35.04
CA GLY A 21 -9.87 28.26 33.88
C GLY A 21 -10.28 28.90 32.54
N CYS A 22 -10.69 30.17 32.50
CA CYS A 22 -11.46 30.72 31.36
C CYS A 22 -10.68 31.68 30.43
N SER A 23 -9.35 31.55 30.33
CA SER A 23 -8.55 32.35 29.39
C SER A 23 -7.38 31.57 28.76
N SER A 24 -7.53 30.25 28.58
CA SER A 24 -6.59 29.50 27.75
C SER A 24 -6.98 29.67 26.28
N LYS A 25 -6.18 30.43 25.53
CA LYS A 25 -6.26 30.45 24.07
C LYS A 25 -5.79 29.08 23.58
N PRO A 26 -6.64 28.27 22.91
CA PRO A 26 -6.20 26.97 22.43
C PRO A 26 -5.07 27.17 21.43
N ILE A 27 -3.90 26.57 21.71
CA ILE A 27 -2.78 26.57 20.78
C ILE A 27 -3.11 25.52 19.70
N ILE A 28 -3.63 25.97 18.56
CA ILE A 28 -3.86 25.10 17.41
C ILE A 28 -2.49 24.80 16.79
N GLN A 29 -1.90 23.66 17.14
CA GLN A 29 -0.70 23.16 16.48
C GLN A 29 -1.11 22.38 15.23
N THR A 30 -0.92 22.97 14.06
CA THR A 30 -0.98 22.23 12.80
C THR A 30 0.27 21.35 12.72
N ARG A 31 0.09 20.03 12.72
CA ARG A 31 1.17 19.09 12.42
C ARG A 31 1.01 18.58 11.00
N VAL A 32 2.12 18.52 10.27
CA VAL A 32 2.18 17.77 9.02
C VAL A 32 2.16 16.29 9.40
N VAL A 33 1.14 15.57 8.93
CA VAL A 33 1.02 14.11 9.10
C VAL A 33 1.17 13.50 7.72
N GLU A 34 2.22 12.71 7.53
CA GLU A 34 2.39 11.92 6.32
C GLU A 34 1.39 10.76 6.36
N LYS A 35 0.31 10.89 5.58
CA LYS A 35 -0.68 9.84 5.41
C LYS A 35 -0.35 9.07 4.14
N PRO A 36 -0.03 7.77 4.21
CA PRO A 36 0.17 6.97 3.01
C PRO A 36 -1.15 6.90 2.22
N ILE A 37 -1.07 7.17 0.92
CA ILE A 37 -2.21 7.14 0.00
C ILE A 37 -2.07 5.88 -0.84
N ALA A 38 -3.13 5.07 -0.90
CA ALA A 38 -3.17 3.92 -1.77
C ALA A 38 -3.15 4.38 -3.24
N VAL A 39 -2.11 3.99 -3.98
CA VAL A 39 -2.02 4.22 -5.42
C VAL A 39 -2.42 2.95 -6.17
N PRO A 40 -3.09 3.06 -7.33
CA PRO A 40 -3.44 1.89 -8.12
C PRO A 40 -2.18 1.20 -8.64
N CYS A 41 -2.10 -0.11 -8.44
CA CYS A 41 -0.98 -0.90 -8.96
C CYS A 41 -1.01 -0.91 -10.49
N ARG A 42 0.14 -0.65 -11.13
CA ARG A 42 0.30 -0.78 -12.58
C ARG A 42 1.33 -1.86 -12.87
N ILE A 43 0.89 -2.90 -13.57
CA ILE A 43 1.76 -4.00 -13.98
C ILE A 43 2.29 -3.69 -15.37
N GLY A 44 3.61 -3.54 -15.48
CA GLY A 44 4.29 -3.47 -16.77
C GLY A 44 4.47 -4.87 -17.37
N MET A 45 4.67 -4.93 -18.68
CA MET A 45 5.03 -6.18 -19.35
C MET A 45 6.45 -6.60 -18.91
N PRO A 46 6.63 -7.79 -18.32
CA PRO A 46 7.95 -8.23 -17.90
C PRO A 46 8.92 -8.44 -19.09
N PRO A 47 10.25 -8.29 -18.90
CA PRO A 47 11.22 -8.29 -20.01
C PRO A 47 11.35 -9.65 -20.71
N GLU A 48 11.07 -10.75 -20.03
CA GLU A 48 11.00 -12.09 -20.63
C GLU A 48 9.79 -12.32 -21.54
N CYS A 49 8.76 -11.49 -21.45
CA CYS A 49 7.59 -11.61 -22.32
C CYS A 49 7.94 -11.10 -23.71
N LYS A 50 8.15 -12.03 -24.65
CA LYS A 50 8.50 -11.70 -26.03
C LYS A 50 7.29 -11.28 -26.84
N SER A 51 7.51 -10.35 -27.78
CA SER A 51 6.53 -9.94 -28.79
C SER A 51 6.54 -10.83 -30.04
N THR A 52 7.61 -11.61 -30.22
CA THR A 52 7.75 -12.59 -31.31
C THR A 52 8.44 -13.85 -30.80
N TYR A 53 7.93 -15.02 -31.18
CA TYR A 53 8.44 -16.33 -30.77
C TYR A 53 9.24 -17.01 -31.88
N ALA A 54 9.91 -18.11 -31.54
CA ALA A 54 10.63 -18.92 -32.53
C ALA A 54 9.69 -19.49 -33.61
N VAL A 55 8.45 -19.81 -33.24
CA VAL A 55 7.45 -20.36 -34.16
C VAL A 55 7.00 -19.36 -35.24
N ASP A 56 7.11 -18.06 -34.99
CA ASP A 56 6.75 -17.03 -35.97
C ASP A 56 7.71 -17.01 -37.17
N ARG A 57 8.82 -17.73 -37.06
CA ARG A 57 9.89 -17.81 -38.06
C ARG A 57 9.93 -19.15 -38.81
N VAL A 58 9.09 -20.12 -38.44
CA VAL A 58 9.03 -21.42 -39.14
C VAL A 58 7.87 -21.48 -40.12
N SER A 59 8.05 -22.22 -41.20
CA SER A 59 7.08 -22.48 -42.25
C SER A 59 6.52 -23.90 -42.15
N PRO A 60 5.27 -24.16 -42.59
CA PRO A 60 4.74 -25.53 -42.71
C PRO A 60 5.57 -26.44 -43.63
N GLY A 61 6.37 -25.87 -44.52
CA GLY A 61 7.28 -26.62 -45.40
C GLY A 61 8.61 -27.00 -44.76
N ASP A 62 8.92 -26.51 -43.55
CA ASP A 62 10.15 -26.85 -42.84
C ASP A 62 10.13 -28.31 -42.33
N ASP A 63 11.31 -28.85 -42.03
CA ASP A 63 11.39 -30.20 -41.48
C ASP A 63 10.75 -30.28 -40.08
N ALA A 64 10.22 -31.46 -39.77
CA ALA A 64 9.50 -31.69 -38.52
C ALA A 64 10.37 -31.45 -37.27
N LEU A 65 11.70 -31.65 -37.33
CA LEU A 65 12.58 -31.42 -36.19
C LEU A 65 12.74 -29.93 -35.92
N THR A 66 12.88 -29.11 -36.97
CA THR A 66 12.94 -27.64 -36.86
C THR A 66 11.64 -27.07 -36.28
N ILE A 67 10.49 -27.52 -36.77
CA ILE A 67 9.18 -27.09 -36.25
C ILE A 67 9.03 -27.47 -34.77
N ASN A 68 9.35 -28.72 -34.39
CA ASN A 68 9.24 -29.16 -33.00
C ASN A 68 10.17 -28.41 -32.05
N ARG A 69 11.37 -28.04 -32.48
CA ARG A 69 12.29 -27.22 -31.67
C ARG A 69 11.74 -25.82 -31.42
N ALA A 70 11.18 -25.18 -32.46
CA ALA A 70 10.56 -23.87 -32.32
C ALA A 70 9.36 -23.89 -31.35
N LEU A 71 8.49 -24.92 -31.46
CA LEU A 71 7.34 -25.09 -30.57
C LEU A 71 7.75 -25.29 -29.11
N ARG A 72 8.77 -26.12 -28.85
CA ARG A 72 9.27 -26.35 -27.48
C ARG A 72 9.84 -25.06 -26.87
N ALA A 73 10.61 -24.31 -27.65
CA ALA A 73 11.16 -23.04 -27.20
C ALA A 73 10.05 -22.04 -26.86
N GLU A 74 8.99 -21.96 -27.67
CA GLU A 74 7.85 -21.09 -27.38
C GLU A 74 7.14 -21.45 -26.08
N ILE A 75 6.90 -22.75 -25.83
CA ILE A 75 6.25 -23.21 -24.60
C ILE A 75 7.03 -22.76 -23.37
N GLU A 76 8.35 -22.95 -23.38
CA GLU A 76 9.22 -22.54 -22.28
C GLU A 76 9.22 -21.01 -22.08
N GLU A 77 9.30 -20.25 -23.17
CA GLU A 77 9.30 -18.78 -23.15
C GLU A 77 7.98 -18.20 -22.64
N ARG A 78 6.83 -18.74 -23.10
CA ARG A 78 5.51 -18.31 -22.63
C ARG A 78 5.28 -18.66 -21.17
N TRP A 79 5.72 -19.84 -20.73
CA TRP A 79 5.59 -20.24 -19.34
C TRP A 79 6.41 -19.34 -18.41
N ALA A 80 7.62 -18.95 -18.82
CA ALA A 80 8.45 -18.01 -18.07
C ALA A 80 7.77 -16.64 -17.91
N CYS A 81 7.22 -16.11 -19.00
CA CYS A 81 6.45 -14.87 -18.99
C CYS A 81 5.22 -14.96 -18.07
N GLU A 82 4.42 -16.02 -18.21
CA GLU A 82 3.19 -16.18 -17.44
C GLU A 82 3.47 -16.31 -15.93
N THR A 83 4.53 -17.04 -15.57
CA THR A 83 4.93 -17.21 -14.17
C THR A 83 5.24 -15.87 -13.51
N LYS A 84 6.02 -15.02 -14.18
CA LYS A 84 6.39 -13.71 -13.64
C LYS A 84 5.24 -12.70 -13.71
N LEU A 85 4.37 -12.79 -14.72
CA LEU A 85 3.16 -11.97 -14.77
C LEU A 85 2.19 -12.33 -13.63
N ARG A 86 2.01 -13.63 -13.33
CA ARG A 86 1.21 -14.08 -12.17
C ARG A 86 1.82 -13.61 -10.85
N ALA A 87 3.14 -13.64 -10.71
CA ALA A 87 3.82 -13.10 -9.52
C ALA A 87 3.61 -11.60 -9.35
N ALA A 88 3.71 -10.83 -10.44
CA ALA A 88 3.43 -9.39 -10.43
C ALA A 88 1.97 -9.08 -10.04
N LEU A 89 1.01 -9.84 -10.58
CA LEU A 89 -0.41 -9.75 -10.22
C LEU A 89 -0.65 -10.07 -8.74
N ALA A 90 -0.02 -11.13 -8.23
CA ALA A 90 -0.11 -11.50 -6.82
C ALA A 90 0.38 -10.38 -5.91
N GLY A 91 1.52 -9.75 -6.24
CA GLY A 91 2.03 -8.59 -5.51
C GLY A 91 1.10 -7.38 -5.53
N CYS A 92 0.47 -7.09 -6.67
CA CYS A 92 -0.50 -6.00 -6.79
C CYS A 92 -1.78 -6.21 -5.97
N ASN A 93 -2.18 -7.46 -5.73
CA ASN A 93 -3.40 -7.77 -4.96
C ASN A 93 -3.19 -7.69 -3.44
N ILE A 94 -1.97 -7.42 -2.97
CA ILE A 94 -1.68 -7.23 -1.55
C ILE A 94 -2.16 -5.84 -1.14
N PRO A 95 -3.01 -5.71 -0.09
CA PRO A 95 -3.44 -4.42 0.40
C PRO A 95 -2.22 -3.59 0.85
N PRO A 96 -2.16 -2.27 0.53
CA PRO A 96 -1.02 -1.42 0.86
C PRO A 96 -0.78 -1.24 2.38
N PHE A 97 -1.67 -1.76 3.23
CA PHE A 97 -1.58 -1.73 4.70
C PHE A 97 -1.82 -3.10 5.35
N SER A 98 -1.65 -4.19 4.60
CA SER A 98 -1.69 -5.53 5.18
C SER A 98 -0.52 -5.69 6.15
N PRO A 99 -0.73 -6.02 7.43
CA PRO A 99 0.34 -6.31 8.38
C PRO A 99 0.85 -7.72 8.06
N THR A 100 1.68 -7.82 7.01
CA THR A 100 2.40 -9.04 6.67
C THR A 100 3.88 -8.83 6.94
N HIS A 101 4.18 -8.48 8.19
CA HIS A 101 5.22 -8.99 9.07
C HIS A 101 5.15 -8.27 10.42
#